data_AF-A0A925IBJ6-F1
#
_entry.id   AF-A0A925IBJ6-F1
#
_cell.length_a   1.000
_cell.length_b   1.000
_cell.length_c   1.000
_cell.angle_alpha   90.00
_cell.angle_beta   90.00
_cell.angle_gamma   90.00
#
_symmetry.space_group_name_H-M   'P 1'
#
loop_
_entity.id
_entity.type
_entity.pdbx_description
1 polymer ?
#
loop_
_entity_poly.entity_id
_entity_poly.type
_entity_poly.pdbx_seq_one_letter_code
_entity_poly.pdbx_strand_id
1 'polypeptide(L)'
;METKTYSIFGAGAAGLYTAWRLLNGETKNPKEKTKQLGKGDKLELFDWGEYDFINKKSRAAGARVCTWHYQNDPTKSYLELGGMRYAYWDTSKKDHNNGLAPGHRLVTTVINELGLDKVSVPFNETANQLYYLRSINMYLNNISSQDPAPYNADHYAEADSPYNGFTTIENLAVTPTAALKMSRRDWCKFYQKGTIKVDTGDASVFNKGDVLRDIGYWNLMFDQLGSEGFNYTADGNGYTSNIINWNSAVALQANNEFTPGNQYKTLTTGYSSMFNGLFDSIVKLAKHKGVNFEYHPNTRLHSILQIKKVIHYNTATRKNPNKKSGKGITDAAWLAMPRYALDLVAQATRYQEHEGLDVLNHPKVQLYLESSIMQPSYKVGMFFDEAWWLSSATLPPNYPAQLESYELTTKILAALGALPENKGGFPKRYADLLLKDLADNPTPILNNPYVAKADIIHAIEQLVQERLTIKQEQQLTSLSANNTIGPSVTDMPVRQVVYFGNNALDKKTKAVYGLLASY
;
A
#
# COMPACT_ATOMS: atom_id res chain seq x y z
N MET A 1 -9.42 42.51 6.04
CA MET A 1 -9.03 41.26 6.74
C MET A 1 -7.53 41.15 6.60
N GLU A 2 -6.84 40.82 7.69
CA GLU A 2 -5.40 40.58 7.67
C GLU A 2 -5.13 39.32 6.83
N THR A 3 -4.25 39.44 5.84
CA THR A 3 -3.84 38.34 4.96
C THR A 3 -3.13 37.28 5.79
N LYS A 4 -3.62 36.03 5.74
CA LYS A 4 -2.99 34.93 6.46
C LYS A 4 -1.94 34.24 5.59
N THR A 5 -0.88 33.77 6.22
CA THR A 5 0.12 32.90 5.60
C THR A 5 0.13 31.56 6.31
N TYR A 6 -0.17 30.49 5.57
CA TYR A 6 -0.09 29.11 6.04
C TYR A 6 1.07 28.40 5.38
N SER A 7 1.98 27.82 6.16
CA SER A 7 3.18 27.15 5.64
C SER A 7 3.15 25.64 5.95
N ILE A 8 3.34 24.82 4.93
CA ILE A 8 3.39 23.36 5.03
C ILE A 8 4.80 22.91 4.68
N PHE A 9 5.43 22.14 5.57
CA PHE A 9 6.77 21.59 5.38
C PHE A 9 6.69 20.10 5.08
N GLY A 10 7.02 19.73 3.84
CA GLY A 10 7.00 18.38 3.28
C GLY A 10 5.89 18.18 2.25
N ALA A 11 6.23 17.99 0.97
CA ALA A 11 5.27 17.75 -0.12
C ALA A 11 4.97 16.25 -0.35
N GLY A 12 4.99 15.46 0.72
CA GLY A 12 4.49 14.08 0.71
C GLY A 12 2.97 14.00 0.77
N ALA A 13 2.44 12.79 0.95
CA ALA A 13 1.00 12.55 1.03
C ALA A 13 0.27 13.46 2.03
N ALA A 14 0.82 13.59 3.25
CA ALA A 14 0.23 14.41 4.29
C ALA A 14 0.20 15.90 3.90
N GLY A 15 1.30 16.46 3.40
CA GLY A 15 1.38 17.88 3.07
C GLY A 15 0.50 18.27 1.89
N LEU A 16 0.51 17.46 0.81
CA LEU A 16 -0.38 17.66 -0.33
C LEU A 16 -1.85 17.53 0.07
N TYR A 17 -2.21 16.51 0.86
CA TYR A 17 -3.57 16.35 1.34
C TYR A 17 -4.00 17.52 2.24
N THR A 18 -3.13 18.00 3.13
CA THR A 18 -3.39 19.18 3.97
C THR A 18 -3.62 20.42 3.12
N ALA A 19 -2.75 20.72 2.15
CA ALA A 19 -2.91 21.85 1.23
C ALA A 19 -4.26 21.78 0.49
N TRP A 20 -4.59 20.61 -0.05
CA TRP A 20 -5.83 20.37 -0.77
C TRP A 20 -7.06 20.60 0.13
N ARG A 21 -7.06 20.05 1.35
CA ARG A 21 -8.16 20.23 2.32
C ARG A 21 -8.26 21.62 2.94
N LEU A 22 -7.18 22.38 3.01
CA LEU A 22 -7.24 23.80 3.40
C LEU A 22 -7.90 24.67 2.32
N LEU A 23 -7.91 24.20 1.08
CA LEU A 23 -8.53 24.87 -0.06
C LEU A 23 -9.96 24.38 -0.33
N ASN A 24 -10.28 23.11 -0.15
CA ASN A 24 -11.62 22.57 -0.46
C ASN A 24 -12.37 21.98 0.73
N GLY A 25 -11.81 22.01 1.93
CA GLY A 25 -12.42 21.42 3.10
C GLY A 25 -13.69 22.14 3.53
N GLU A 26 -14.71 21.37 3.91
CA GLU A 26 -15.93 21.89 4.48
C GLU A 26 -15.88 21.81 6.01
N THR A 27 -16.27 22.89 6.68
CA THR A 27 -16.37 22.95 8.14
C THR A 27 -17.82 22.89 8.57
N LYS A 28 -18.19 21.93 9.42
CA LYS A 28 -19.54 21.87 9.99
C LYS A 28 -19.81 23.00 10.99
N ASN A 29 -18.77 23.51 11.64
CA ASN A 29 -18.86 24.61 12.59
C ASN A 29 -18.56 25.95 11.90
N PRO A 30 -19.50 26.91 11.86
CA PRO A 30 -19.26 28.22 11.27
C PRO A 30 -18.03 28.95 11.83
N LYS A 31 -17.68 28.74 13.11
CA LYS A 31 -16.50 29.34 13.75
C LYS A 31 -15.19 28.87 13.10
N GLU A 32 -15.18 27.67 12.54
CA GLU A 32 -13.99 27.08 11.91
C GLU A 32 -13.81 27.53 10.45
N LYS A 33 -14.82 28.15 9.83
CA LYS A 33 -14.68 28.76 8.50
C LYS A 33 -13.54 29.77 8.46
N THR A 34 -13.28 30.44 9.59
CA THR A 34 -12.16 31.38 9.74
C THR A 34 -10.79 30.71 9.56
N LYS A 35 -10.68 29.39 9.70
CA LYS A 35 -9.44 28.63 9.50
C LYS A 35 -9.21 28.24 8.03
N GLN A 36 -10.22 28.34 7.16
CA GLN A 36 -10.08 28.06 5.73
C GLN A 36 -9.38 29.22 5.01
N LEU A 37 -8.63 28.90 3.96
CA LEU A 37 -7.97 29.91 3.14
C LEU A 37 -8.99 30.64 2.25
N GLY A 38 -8.89 31.95 2.23
CA GLY A 38 -9.70 32.87 1.44
C GLY A 38 -8.89 33.69 0.44
N LYS A 39 -9.59 34.55 -0.30
CA LYS A 39 -8.97 35.43 -1.30
C LYS A 39 -7.91 36.33 -0.65
N GLY A 40 -6.71 36.33 -1.21
CA GLY A 40 -5.58 37.12 -0.75
C GLY A 40 -4.68 36.42 0.26
N ASP A 41 -5.13 35.32 0.88
CA ASP A 41 -4.28 34.51 1.76
C ASP A 41 -3.14 33.85 0.97
N LYS A 42 -2.06 33.50 1.67
CA LYS A 42 -0.91 32.77 1.14
C LYS A 42 -0.86 31.33 1.67
N LEU A 43 -0.63 30.39 0.77
CA LEU A 43 -0.33 29.00 1.08
C LEU A 43 1.05 28.62 0.54
N GLU A 44 1.96 28.30 1.43
CA GLU A 44 3.32 27.90 1.08
C GLU A 44 3.48 26.39 1.27
N LEU A 45 4.04 25.70 0.27
CA LEU A 45 4.39 24.29 0.33
C LEU A 45 5.90 24.14 0.10
N PHE A 46 6.64 23.88 1.17
CA PHE A 46 8.07 23.64 1.13
C PHE A 46 8.36 22.16 0.98
N ASP A 47 9.33 21.82 0.15
CA ASP A 47 9.76 20.45 -0.02
C ASP A 47 11.28 20.30 -0.18
N TRP A 48 11.84 19.34 0.54
CA TRP A 48 13.26 18.98 0.40
C TRP A 48 13.52 18.25 -0.92
N GLY A 49 12.52 17.51 -1.41
CA GLY A 49 12.60 16.80 -2.67
C GLY A 49 12.69 17.74 -3.86
N GLU A 50 13.25 17.21 -4.94
CA GLU A 50 13.18 17.78 -6.28
C GLU A 50 12.08 17.05 -7.06
N TYR A 51 10.88 17.00 -6.49
CA TYR A 51 9.73 16.47 -7.21
C TYR A 51 9.28 17.49 -8.23
N ASP A 52 9.29 17.07 -9.49
CA ASP A 52 8.82 17.88 -10.59
C ASP A 52 7.32 17.64 -10.81
N PHE A 53 6.50 18.20 -9.90
CA PHE A 53 5.04 18.15 -10.04
C PHE A 53 4.55 18.87 -11.31
N ILE A 54 5.33 19.84 -11.81
CA ILE A 54 4.93 20.75 -12.88
C ILE A 54 5.32 20.20 -14.26
N ASN A 55 6.59 19.87 -14.47
CA ASN A 55 7.10 19.42 -15.77
C ASN A 55 7.27 17.90 -15.87
N LYS A 56 7.26 17.17 -14.74
CA LYS A 56 7.33 15.69 -14.65
C LYS A 56 8.60 15.06 -15.26
N LYS A 57 9.76 15.73 -15.20
CA LYS A 57 10.97 15.38 -15.99
C LYS A 57 12.10 14.61 -15.30
N SER A 58 12.17 14.52 -13.96
CA SER A 58 13.39 13.96 -13.31
C SER A 58 13.17 13.04 -12.10
N ARG A 59 12.10 13.20 -11.31
CA ARG A 59 11.77 12.33 -10.18
C ARG A 59 10.26 12.15 -10.06
N ALA A 60 9.83 10.91 -9.80
CA ALA A 60 8.42 10.58 -9.58
C ALA A 60 7.84 11.39 -8.42
N ALA A 61 6.67 12.00 -8.63
CA ALA A 61 5.99 12.78 -7.60
C ALA A 61 5.57 11.91 -6.40
N GLY A 62 5.74 12.47 -5.19
CA GLY A 62 5.35 11.80 -3.95
C GLY A 62 6.54 11.29 -3.14
N ALA A 63 6.53 11.59 -1.84
CA ALA A 63 7.59 11.27 -0.88
C ALA A 63 8.01 9.78 -0.89
N ARG A 64 7.29 8.96 -0.11
CA ARG A 64 7.51 7.52 0.06
C ARG A 64 6.69 6.67 -0.92
N VAL A 65 6.08 7.31 -1.92
CA VAL A 65 5.39 6.65 -3.04
C VAL A 65 6.07 7.16 -4.29
N CYS A 66 6.72 6.25 -5.01
CA CYS A 66 7.66 6.60 -6.06
C CYS A 66 7.54 5.60 -7.21
N THR A 67 6.83 6.00 -8.26
CA THR A 67 6.73 5.25 -9.50
C THR A 67 7.90 5.58 -10.43
N TRP A 68 8.80 4.63 -10.62
CA TRP A 68 9.93 4.75 -11.54
C TRP A 68 9.62 4.13 -12.90
N HIS A 69 9.70 4.92 -13.96
CA HIS A 69 9.45 4.44 -15.32
C HIS A 69 10.75 4.03 -16.00
N TYR A 70 10.70 2.99 -16.83
CA TYR A 70 11.84 2.53 -17.59
C TYR A 70 12.41 3.67 -18.45
N GLN A 71 13.72 3.94 -18.30
CA GLN A 71 14.43 5.03 -18.97
C GLN A 71 13.81 6.43 -18.73
N ASN A 72 13.10 6.63 -17.62
CA ASN A 72 12.39 7.87 -17.28
C ASN A 72 11.30 8.27 -18.30
N ASP A 73 10.75 7.31 -19.05
CA ASP A 73 9.69 7.56 -20.02
C ASP A 73 8.32 7.14 -19.45
N PRO A 74 7.40 8.10 -19.18
CA PRO A 74 6.10 7.81 -18.57
C PRO A 74 5.16 6.96 -19.45
N THR A 75 5.51 6.70 -20.71
CA THR A 75 4.74 5.83 -21.59
C THR A 75 5.14 4.35 -21.48
N LYS A 76 6.33 4.07 -20.93
CA LYS A 76 6.90 2.73 -20.80
C LYS A 76 6.50 2.07 -19.48
N SER A 77 6.89 0.80 -19.33
CA SER A 77 6.71 0.02 -18.10
C SER A 77 7.31 0.74 -16.89
N TYR A 78 6.76 0.48 -15.71
CA TYR A 78 7.15 1.13 -14.47
C TYR A 78 7.26 0.15 -13.29
N LEU A 79 7.93 0.62 -12.24
CA LEU A 79 8.09 -0.05 -10.95
C LEU A 79 7.71 0.90 -9.82
N GLU A 80 7.28 0.34 -8.70
CA GLU A 80 6.92 1.13 -7.51
C GLU A 80 8.00 0.98 -6.43
N LEU A 81 8.92 1.95 -6.40
CA LEU A 81 10.04 2.00 -5.44
C LEU A 81 9.59 2.39 -4.01
N GLY A 82 8.31 2.72 -3.83
CA GLY A 82 7.71 3.07 -2.54
C GLY A 82 6.39 2.30 -2.32
N GLY A 83 5.37 2.96 -1.78
CA GLY A 83 4.01 2.42 -1.78
C GLY A 83 3.55 2.08 -3.19
N MET A 84 2.83 0.97 -3.36
CA MET A 84 2.48 0.42 -4.70
C MET A 84 1.00 0.10 -4.88
N ARG A 85 0.24 0.06 -3.79
CA ARG A 85 -1.17 -0.35 -3.77
C ARG A 85 -1.92 0.27 -2.60
N TYR A 86 -3.24 0.14 -2.62
CA TYR A 86 -4.13 0.44 -1.51
C TYR A 86 -5.20 -0.63 -1.39
N ALA A 87 -5.73 -0.81 -0.17
CA ALA A 87 -6.90 -1.65 0.05
C ALA A 87 -8.14 -0.87 -0.40
N TYR A 88 -8.88 -1.38 -1.38
CA TYR A 88 -10.04 -0.72 -1.94
C TYR A 88 -11.20 -0.75 -0.94
N TRP A 89 -11.77 0.43 -0.65
CA TRP A 89 -12.98 0.54 0.15
C TRP A 89 -14.20 0.43 -0.77
N ASP A 90 -14.85 -0.73 -0.76
CA ASP A 90 -16.00 -1.00 -1.62
C ASP A 90 -17.27 -0.28 -1.14
N THR A 91 -17.57 0.84 -1.79
CA THR A 91 -18.74 1.66 -1.50
C THR A 91 -20.06 1.06 -1.98
N SER A 92 -20.05 -0.05 -2.74
CA SER A 92 -21.28 -0.71 -3.16
C SER A 92 -21.91 -1.57 -2.06
N LYS A 93 -21.16 -1.92 -1.01
CA LYS A 93 -21.65 -2.74 0.11
C LYS A 93 -22.65 -1.96 0.97
N LYS A 94 -23.71 -2.63 1.40
CA LYS A 94 -24.87 -2.07 2.14
C LYS A 94 -24.48 -1.23 3.37
N ASP A 95 -23.39 -1.59 4.07
CA ASP A 95 -22.97 -0.96 5.33
C ASP A 95 -21.59 -0.28 5.25
N HIS A 96 -21.15 0.10 4.05
CA HIS A 96 -19.79 0.61 3.84
C HIS A 96 -19.42 1.83 4.70
N ASN A 97 -20.40 2.64 5.08
CA ASN A 97 -20.21 3.85 5.89
C ASN A 97 -20.25 3.63 7.41
N ASN A 98 -20.63 2.44 7.89
CA ASN A 98 -20.70 2.14 9.33
C ASN A 98 -19.33 1.82 9.94
N GLY A 99 -18.25 1.95 9.15
CA GLY A 99 -16.88 1.67 9.57
C GLY A 99 -16.56 0.18 9.64
N LEU A 100 -17.40 -0.66 9.03
CA LEU A 100 -17.26 -2.11 8.96
C LEU A 100 -16.82 -2.60 7.58
N ALA A 101 -16.96 -1.80 6.51
CA ALA A 101 -16.37 -2.18 5.23
C ALA A 101 -14.85 -2.08 5.31
N PRO A 102 -14.12 -3.13 4.89
CA PRO A 102 -12.67 -3.11 4.84
C PRO A 102 -12.18 -2.10 3.79
N GLY A 103 -10.91 -1.73 3.90
CA GLY A 103 -10.22 -0.88 2.93
C GLY A 103 -9.95 0.56 3.37
N HIS A 104 -9.11 1.23 2.59
CA HIS A 104 -8.65 2.59 2.86
C HIS A 104 -9.68 3.60 2.35
N ARG A 105 -10.67 3.90 3.18
CA ARG A 105 -11.72 4.89 2.88
C ARG A 105 -11.14 6.22 2.38
N LEU A 106 -10.19 6.80 3.12
CA LEU A 106 -9.59 8.09 2.77
C LEU A 106 -8.92 8.05 1.39
N VAL A 107 -8.10 7.03 1.12
CA VAL A 107 -7.35 6.91 -0.13
C VAL A 107 -8.31 6.68 -1.30
N THR A 108 -9.28 5.78 -1.13
CA THR A 108 -10.29 5.49 -2.15
C THR A 108 -11.12 6.73 -2.50
N THR A 109 -11.54 7.50 -1.49
CA THR A 109 -12.26 8.76 -1.71
C THR A 109 -11.41 9.79 -2.45
N VAL A 110 -10.14 9.95 -2.09
CA VAL A 110 -9.23 10.89 -2.79
C VAL A 110 -9.05 10.49 -4.25
N ILE A 111 -8.85 9.20 -4.54
CA ILE A 111 -8.74 8.69 -5.92
C ILE A 111 -10.00 9.02 -6.73
N ASN A 112 -11.19 8.82 -6.15
CA ASN A 112 -12.46 9.14 -6.81
C ASN A 112 -12.65 10.65 -7.01
N GLU A 113 -12.38 11.48 -6.00
CA GLU A 113 -12.54 12.94 -6.10
C GLU A 113 -11.56 13.57 -7.10
N LEU A 114 -10.42 12.94 -7.35
CA LEU A 114 -9.47 13.34 -8.39
C LEU A 114 -9.80 12.76 -9.78
N GLY A 115 -10.82 11.91 -9.89
CA GLY A 115 -11.21 11.23 -11.14
C GLY A 115 -10.20 10.18 -11.62
N LEU A 116 -9.40 9.63 -10.70
CA LEU A 116 -8.37 8.62 -10.97
C LEU A 116 -8.92 7.19 -10.87
N ASP A 117 -10.17 7.01 -10.48
CA ASP A 117 -10.90 5.75 -10.46
C ASP A 117 -10.93 5.06 -11.82
N LYS A 118 -10.96 5.84 -12.91
CA LYS A 118 -10.95 5.34 -14.31
C LYS A 118 -9.67 4.59 -14.69
N VAL A 119 -8.58 4.86 -13.98
CA VAL A 119 -7.27 4.23 -14.17
C VAL A 119 -6.89 3.35 -12.98
N SER A 120 -7.80 3.17 -12.02
CA SER A 120 -7.65 2.25 -10.91
C SER A 120 -7.95 0.83 -11.37
N VAL A 121 -7.01 -0.07 -11.14
CA VAL A 121 -7.08 -1.47 -11.55
C VAL A 121 -6.75 -2.40 -10.38
N PRO A 122 -7.24 -3.65 -10.39
CA PRO A 122 -6.85 -4.65 -9.41
C PRO A 122 -5.33 -4.80 -9.32
N PHE A 123 -4.82 -4.98 -8.10
CA PHE A 123 -3.47 -5.42 -7.81
C PHE A 123 -3.58 -6.87 -7.32
N ASN A 124 -3.58 -7.81 -8.25
CA ASN A 124 -3.82 -9.22 -7.94
C ASN A 124 -2.56 -9.85 -7.35
N GLU A 125 -2.68 -10.64 -6.29
CA GLU A 125 -1.56 -11.38 -5.69
C GLU A 125 -1.70 -12.88 -5.99
N THR A 126 -0.58 -13.60 -6.07
CA THR A 126 -0.62 -15.05 -6.23
C THR A 126 -1.12 -15.74 -4.96
N ALA A 127 -1.98 -16.74 -5.14
CA ALA A 127 -2.46 -17.62 -4.07
C ALA A 127 -1.49 -18.79 -3.77
N ASN A 128 -0.44 -18.97 -4.58
CA ASN A 128 0.53 -20.05 -4.41
C ASN A 128 1.97 -19.51 -4.45
N GLN A 129 2.33 -18.72 -3.45
CA GLN A 129 3.63 -18.05 -3.39
C GLN A 129 4.80 -19.04 -3.48
N LEU A 130 5.87 -18.62 -4.15
CA LEU A 130 7.17 -19.30 -4.12
C LEU A 130 7.97 -18.81 -2.93
N TYR A 131 8.44 -19.75 -2.12
CA TYR A 131 9.31 -19.54 -0.98
C TYR A 131 10.71 -20.02 -1.27
N TYR A 132 11.71 -19.27 -0.79
CA TYR A 132 13.09 -19.74 -0.60
C TYR A 132 13.41 -19.65 0.89
N LEU A 133 13.37 -20.78 1.58
CA LEU A 133 13.56 -20.86 3.03
C LEU A 133 14.65 -21.88 3.33
N ARG A 134 15.69 -21.48 4.06
CA ARG A 134 16.85 -22.30 4.43
C ARG A 134 17.42 -23.12 3.27
N SER A 135 17.56 -22.45 2.13
CA SER A 135 18.07 -23.02 0.87
C SER A 135 17.15 -24.01 0.15
N ILE A 136 15.86 -24.05 0.50
CA ILE A 136 14.85 -24.88 -0.16
C ILE A 136 13.83 -24.00 -0.87
N ASN A 137 13.57 -24.31 -2.14
CA ASN A 137 12.47 -23.72 -2.89
C ASN A 137 11.19 -24.55 -2.67
N MET A 138 10.10 -23.92 -2.29
CA MET A 138 8.81 -24.58 -2.12
C MET A 138 7.65 -23.64 -2.42
N TYR A 139 6.52 -24.20 -2.84
CA TYR A 139 5.29 -23.45 -3.07
C TYR A 139 4.39 -23.52 -1.84
N LEU A 140 3.63 -22.46 -1.56
CA LEU A 140 2.69 -22.42 -0.43
C LEU A 140 1.82 -23.69 -0.34
N ASN A 141 1.24 -24.10 -1.47
CA ASN A 141 0.31 -25.23 -1.54
C ASN A 141 1.01 -26.60 -1.41
N ASN A 142 2.34 -26.64 -1.47
CA ASN A 142 3.10 -27.89 -1.28
C ASN A 142 3.44 -28.12 0.20
N ILE A 143 3.44 -27.06 1.01
CA ILE A 143 3.74 -27.16 2.45
C ILE A 143 2.67 -28.04 3.10
N SER A 144 3.12 -29.16 3.65
CA SER A 144 2.25 -30.17 4.24
C SER A 144 3.03 -31.06 5.20
N SER A 145 2.36 -32.00 5.87
CA SER A 145 3.05 -32.97 6.74
C SER A 145 3.96 -33.94 5.97
N GLN A 146 3.80 -34.06 4.65
CA GLN A 146 4.67 -34.89 3.79
C GLN A 146 5.82 -34.10 3.17
N ASP A 147 5.71 -32.77 3.12
CA ASP A 147 6.72 -31.85 2.60
C ASP A 147 6.72 -30.58 3.47
N PRO A 148 7.19 -30.68 4.73
CA PRO A 148 7.16 -29.56 5.66
C PRO A 148 8.21 -28.51 5.30
N ALA A 149 7.95 -27.26 5.73
CA ALA A 149 8.96 -26.21 5.71
C ALA A 149 10.20 -26.62 6.54
N PRO A 150 11.42 -26.13 6.20
CA PRO A 150 12.67 -26.57 6.83
C PRO A 150 12.91 -25.98 8.25
N TYR A 151 11.89 -26.01 9.10
CA TYR A 151 11.91 -25.51 10.48
C TYR A 151 11.44 -26.62 11.41
N ASN A 152 12.02 -26.69 12.61
CA ASN A 152 11.54 -27.60 13.65
C ASN A 152 10.55 -26.86 14.55
N ALA A 153 9.46 -26.38 13.96
CA ALA A 153 8.44 -25.63 14.68
C ALA A 153 7.59 -26.57 15.55
N ASP A 154 7.06 -26.04 16.66
CA ASP A 154 6.24 -26.86 17.55
C ASP A 154 4.83 -27.05 16.96
N HIS A 155 4.10 -28.06 17.45
CA HIS A 155 2.71 -28.35 17.06
C HIS A 155 2.51 -28.56 15.55
N TYR A 156 3.52 -29.10 14.85
CA TYR A 156 3.52 -29.32 13.40
C TYR A 156 3.34 -28.03 12.59
N ALA A 157 3.69 -26.87 13.14
CA ALA A 157 3.48 -25.60 12.46
C ALA A 157 4.29 -25.49 11.15
N GLU A 158 5.38 -26.24 11.00
CA GLU A 158 6.17 -26.36 9.77
C GLU A 158 5.42 -27.07 8.63
N ALA A 159 4.37 -27.83 8.94
CA ALA A 159 3.49 -28.46 7.96
C ALA A 159 2.33 -27.53 7.50
N ASP A 160 2.28 -26.31 8.03
CA ASP A 160 1.27 -25.30 7.74
C ASP A 160 1.88 -24.02 7.16
N SER A 161 1.02 -23.13 6.66
CA SER A 161 1.42 -21.81 6.16
C SER A 161 2.21 -21.00 7.22
N PRO A 162 3.28 -20.27 6.84
CA PRO A 162 4.01 -19.42 7.78
C PRO A 162 3.15 -18.31 8.40
N TYR A 163 2.03 -17.97 7.75
CA TYR A 163 1.05 -17.02 8.25
C TYR A 163 0.29 -17.51 9.49
N ASN A 164 0.26 -18.83 9.75
CA ASN A 164 -0.43 -19.39 10.91
C ASN A 164 0.10 -18.83 12.23
N GLY A 165 1.38 -18.47 12.31
CA GLY A 165 1.94 -17.80 13.49
C GLY A 165 1.22 -16.49 13.83
N PHE A 166 0.85 -15.66 12.84
CA PHE A 166 0.07 -14.46 13.11
C PHE A 166 -1.32 -14.79 13.65
N THR A 167 -1.96 -15.81 13.11
CA THR A 167 -3.27 -16.29 13.57
C THR A 167 -3.22 -16.81 15.00
N THR A 168 -2.17 -17.56 15.36
CA THR A 168 -1.93 -18.01 16.73
C THR A 168 -1.86 -16.84 17.70
N ILE A 169 -1.08 -15.80 17.38
CA ILE A 169 -0.94 -14.62 18.25
C ILE A 169 -2.22 -13.78 18.30
N GLU A 170 -2.94 -13.65 17.18
CA GLU A 170 -4.22 -12.91 17.13
C GLU A 170 -5.28 -13.57 18.01
N ASN A 171 -5.40 -14.90 17.92
CA ASN A 171 -6.36 -15.70 18.68
C ASN A 171 -6.19 -15.60 20.21
N LEU A 172 -5.04 -15.12 20.70
CA LEU A 172 -4.85 -14.84 22.12
C LEU A 172 -5.82 -13.77 22.64
N ALA A 173 -6.29 -12.86 21.77
CA ALA A 173 -7.03 -11.69 22.18
C ALA A 173 -8.31 -11.40 21.38
N VAL A 174 -8.30 -11.68 20.08
CA VAL A 174 -9.40 -11.40 19.16
C VAL A 174 -9.50 -12.55 18.16
N THR A 175 -10.69 -13.14 18.00
CA THR A 175 -10.89 -14.14 16.93
C THR A 175 -11.05 -13.44 15.58
N PRO A 176 -10.67 -14.06 14.45
CA PRO A 176 -10.84 -13.46 13.12
C PRO A 176 -12.27 -12.98 12.86
N THR A 177 -13.27 -13.76 13.27
CA THR A 177 -14.69 -13.40 13.16
C THR A 177 -15.07 -12.15 13.97
N ALA A 178 -14.45 -11.96 15.14
CA ALA A 178 -14.65 -10.75 15.94
C ALA A 178 -13.92 -9.55 15.32
N ALA A 179 -12.69 -9.76 14.84
CA ALA A 179 -11.87 -8.73 14.22
C ALA A 179 -12.55 -8.09 13.00
N LEU A 180 -13.20 -8.91 12.15
CA LEU A 180 -13.99 -8.47 10.99
C LEU A 180 -15.19 -7.57 11.34
N LYS A 181 -15.62 -7.55 12.60
CA LYS A 181 -16.75 -6.73 13.09
C LYS A 181 -16.30 -5.49 13.87
N MET A 182 -14.99 -5.29 14.05
CA MET A 182 -14.47 -4.16 14.80
C MET A 182 -14.36 -2.91 13.93
N SER A 183 -15.01 -1.83 14.36
CA SER A 183 -14.81 -0.53 13.72
C SER A 183 -13.44 0.06 14.07
N ARG A 184 -13.01 1.10 13.35
CA ARG A 184 -11.81 1.87 13.73
C ARG A 184 -11.86 2.36 15.18
N ARG A 185 -13.04 2.72 15.69
CA ARG A 185 -13.19 3.17 17.10
C ARG A 185 -12.98 2.03 18.07
N ASP A 186 -13.39 0.82 17.73
CA ASP A 186 -13.19 -0.37 18.57
C ASP A 186 -11.72 -0.76 18.60
N TRP A 187 -11.03 -0.70 17.47
CA TRP A 187 -9.56 -0.82 17.42
C TRP A 187 -8.86 0.24 18.26
N CYS A 188 -9.28 1.52 18.21
CA CYS A 188 -8.71 2.55 19.08
C CYS A 188 -8.89 2.24 20.58
N LYS A 189 -10.02 1.65 20.98
CA LYS A 189 -10.22 1.19 22.37
C LYS A 189 -9.32 -0.02 22.67
N PHE A 190 -9.20 -0.95 21.74
CA PHE A 190 -8.34 -2.13 21.86
C PHE A 190 -6.87 -1.75 22.03
N TYR A 191 -6.36 -0.76 21.30
CA TYR A 191 -4.98 -0.28 21.50
C TYR A 191 -4.69 0.20 22.93
N GLN A 192 -5.71 0.65 23.67
CA GLN A 192 -5.55 1.16 25.02
C GLN A 192 -5.81 0.11 26.10
N LYS A 193 -6.69 -0.87 25.83
CA LYS A 193 -7.29 -1.75 26.84
C LYS A 193 -7.35 -3.22 26.42
N GLY A 194 -6.84 -3.56 25.25
CA GLY A 194 -6.77 -4.94 24.76
C GLY A 194 -5.92 -5.78 25.70
N THR A 195 -6.41 -6.96 26.03
CA THR A 195 -5.71 -7.92 26.89
C THR A 195 -5.71 -9.29 26.26
N ILE A 196 -4.79 -10.13 26.68
CA ILE A 196 -4.85 -11.57 26.44
C ILE A 196 -6.16 -12.12 27.07
N LYS A 197 -6.89 -12.94 26.34
CA LYS A 197 -8.22 -13.49 26.69
C LYS A 197 -8.18 -14.99 26.97
N VAL A 198 -7.20 -15.68 26.43
CA VAL A 198 -7.02 -17.12 26.60
C VAL A 198 -5.99 -17.40 27.70
N ASP A 199 -6.04 -18.61 28.25
CA ASP A 199 -4.96 -19.13 29.07
C ASP A 199 -3.81 -19.57 28.13
N THR A 200 -2.60 -19.16 28.44
CA THR A 200 -1.38 -19.38 27.64
C THR A 200 -0.51 -20.50 28.20
N GLY A 201 -0.90 -21.08 29.35
CA GLY A 201 -0.23 -22.22 29.98
C GLY A 201 1.01 -21.84 30.80
N ASP A 202 1.47 -22.80 31.60
CA ASP A 202 2.50 -22.57 32.64
C ASP A 202 3.91 -22.22 32.10
N ALA A 203 4.18 -22.52 30.83
CA ALA A 203 5.45 -22.22 30.18
C ALA A 203 5.53 -20.77 29.65
N SER A 204 4.40 -20.08 29.56
CA SER A 204 4.26 -18.73 29.02
C SER A 204 4.62 -17.67 30.07
N VAL A 205 5.39 -16.65 29.68
CA VAL A 205 5.66 -15.49 30.54
C VAL A 205 4.45 -14.57 30.61
N PHE A 206 3.70 -14.45 29.51
CA PHE A 206 2.50 -13.62 29.42
C PHE A 206 1.26 -14.41 29.80
N ASN A 207 0.33 -13.79 30.51
CA ASN A 207 -0.83 -14.45 31.08
C ASN A 207 -2.14 -13.83 30.61
N LYS A 208 -3.23 -14.59 30.78
CA LYS A 208 -4.59 -14.07 30.62
C LYS A 208 -4.80 -12.81 31.46
N GLY A 209 -5.27 -11.74 30.81
CA GLY A 209 -5.50 -10.45 31.45
C GLY A 209 -4.38 -9.43 31.25
N ASP A 210 -3.19 -9.84 30.83
CA ASP A 210 -2.09 -8.91 30.56
C ASP A 210 -2.44 -7.95 29.42
N VAL A 211 -2.03 -6.69 29.58
CA VAL A 211 -2.35 -5.61 28.66
C VAL A 211 -1.41 -5.65 27.46
N LEU A 212 -1.95 -5.91 26.27
CA LEU A 212 -1.18 -6.07 25.03
C LEU A 212 -0.41 -4.81 24.62
N ARG A 213 -0.85 -3.64 25.09
CA ARG A 213 -0.13 -2.39 24.84
C ARG A 213 1.22 -2.36 25.56
N ASP A 214 1.36 -3.10 26.64
CA ASP A 214 2.58 -3.09 27.45
C ASP A 214 3.50 -4.27 27.08
N ILE A 215 3.11 -5.07 26.07
CA ILE A 215 3.84 -6.22 25.56
C ILE A 215 4.36 -5.91 24.15
N GLY A 216 5.65 -6.15 23.94
CA GLY A 216 6.27 -6.11 22.61
C GLY A 216 5.87 -7.32 21.76
N TYR A 217 5.50 -7.09 20.50
CA TYR A 217 4.94 -8.11 19.62
C TYR A 217 5.91 -9.25 19.31
N TRP A 218 7.19 -8.92 19.15
CA TRP A 218 8.24 -9.92 19.00
C TRP A 218 8.35 -10.80 20.24
N ASN A 219 8.31 -10.20 21.45
CA ASN A 219 8.36 -10.95 22.70
C ASN A 219 7.16 -11.91 22.81
N LEU A 220 5.96 -11.43 22.52
CA LEU A 220 4.74 -12.24 22.56
C LEU A 220 4.79 -13.38 21.54
N MET A 221 5.25 -13.10 20.32
CA MET A 221 5.36 -14.12 19.28
C MET A 221 6.39 -15.19 19.62
N PHE A 222 7.56 -14.79 20.14
CA PHE A 222 8.61 -15.71 20.55
C PHE A 222 8.18 -16.60 21.72
N ASP A 223 7.51 -16.03 22.72
CA ASP A 223 6.96 -16.74 23.89
C ASP A 223 5.95 -17.82 23.50
N GLN A 224 5.13 -17.55 22.48
CA GLN A 224 4.02 -18.44 22.09
C GLN A 224 4.37 -19.43 20.97
N LEU A 225 5.34 -19.10 20.10
CA LEU A 225 5.73 -19.97 18.98
C LEU A 225 7.06 -20.70 19.21
N GLY A 226 7.82 -20.31 20.24
CA GLY A 226 9.21 -20.71 20.42
C GLY A 226 10.12 -20.17 19.31
N SER A 227 11.40 -20.53 19.38
CA SER A 227 12.41 -19.98 18.46
C SER A 227 12.19 -20.37 16.99
N GLU A 228 11.92 -21.64 16.72
CA GLU A 228 11.77 -22.13 15.34
C GLU A 228 10.44 -21.69 14.72
N GLY A 229 9.34 -21.69 15.48
CA GLY A 229 8.06 -21.16 15.02
C GLY A 229 8.13 -19.66 14.75
N PHE A 230 8.78 -18.89 15.63
CA PHE A 230 9.04 -17.46 15.39
C PHE A 230 9.86 -17.24 14.11
N ASN A 231 10.97 -17.97 13.93
CA ASN A 231 11.81 -17.84 12.74
C ASN A 231 11.03 -18.17 11.47
N TYR A 232 10.24 -19.24 11.49
CA TYR A 232 9.43 -19.63 10.34
C TYR A 232 8.41 -18.54 9.95
N THR A 233 7.68 -17.99 10.93
CA THR A 233 6.75 -16.88 10.67
C THR A 233 7.47 -15.62 10.22
N ALA A 234 8.61 -15.29 10.84
CA ALA A 234 9.40 -14.13 10.46
C ALA A 234 9.90 -14.24 9.01
N ASP A 235 10.45 -15.39 8.63
CA ASP A 235 11.02 -15.66 7.31
C ASP A 235 9.97 -15.84 6.22
N GLY A 236 8.90 -16.56 6.51
CA GLY A 236 7.83 -16.84 5.56
C GLY A 236 6.83 -15.69 5.35
N ASN A 237 6.83 -14.61 6.15
CA ASN A 237 5.85 -13.53 5.93
C ASN A 237 6.24 -12.51 4.85
N GLY A 238 7.53 -12.44 4.47
CA GLY A 238 8.04 -11.52 3.45
C GLY A 238 8.31 -10.08 3.91
N TYR A 239 7.99 -9.70 5.15
CA TYR A 239 8.32 -8.37 5.69
C TYR A 239 8.82 -8.44 7.14
N THR A 240 10.02 -7.93 7.39
CA THR A 240 10.55 -7.82 8.76
C THR A 240 9.72 -6.84 9.61
N SER A 241 9.08 -5.85 8.98
CA SER A 241 8.24 -4.87 9.68
C SER A 241 7.04 -5.47 10.42
N ASN A 242 6.56 -6.64 10.00
CA ASN A 242 5.39 -7.28 10.60
C ASN A 242 5.70 -7.95 11.94
N ILE A 243 6.98 -8.21 12.21
CA ILE A 243 7.48 -8.99 13.36
C ILE A 243 8.44 -8.20 14.26
N ILE A 244 8.61 -6.89 14.02
CA ILE A 244 9.40 -6.03 14.90
C ILE A 244 8.79 -5.97 16.30
N ASN A 245 9.61 -5.59 17.29
CA ASN A 245 9.16 -5.45 18.67
C ASN A 245 8.39 -4.14 18.94
N TRP A 246 7.41 -3.83 18.10
CA TRP A 246 6.42 -2.78 18.36
C TRP A 246 5.30 -3.29 19.27
N ASN A 247 4.38 -2.40 19.62
CA ASN A 247 3.26 -2.67 20.50
C ASN A 247 2.33 -3.80 20.00
N SER A 248 2.10 -4.85 20.79
CA SER A 248 1.27 -6.00 20.36
C SER A 248 -0.16 -5.63 20.00
N ALA A 249 -0.79 -4.70 20.73
CA ALA A 249 -2.17 -4.29 20.44
C ALA A 249 -2.30 -3.61 19.06
N VAL A 250 -1.28 -2.87 18.64
CA VAL A 250 -1.23 -2.24 17.31
C VAL A 250 -0.86 -3.27 16.24
N ALA A 251 0.12 -4.12 16.54
CA ALA A 251 0.61 -5.17 15.65
C ALA A 251 -0.51 -6.11 15.17
N LEU A 252 -1.36 -6.56 16.09
CA LEU A 252 -2.49 -7.44 15.78
C LEU A 252 -3.41 -6.84 14.72
N GLN A 253 -3.78 -5.56 14.87
CA GLN A 253 -4.63 -4.90 13.88
C GLN A 253 -3.91 -4.66 12.56
N ALA A 254 -2.62 -4.28 12.61
CA ALA A 254 -1.85 -3.99 11.42
C ALA A 254 -1.61 -5.25 10.57
N ASN A 255 -1.31 -6.38 11.21
CA ASN A 255 -1.12 -7.66 10.53
C ASN A 255 -2.46 -8.24 10.05
N ASN A 256 -3.57 -7.92 10.71
CA ASN A 256 -4.92 -8.25 10.22
C ASN A 256 -5.29 -7.50 8.92
N GLU A 257 -4.58 -6.42 8.55
CA GLU A 257 -4.79 -5.74 7.25
C GLU A 257 -4.44 -6.63 6.05
N PHE A 258 -3.66 -7.69 6.25
CA PHE A 258 -3.30 -8.66 5.21
C PHE A 258 -4.19 -9.91 5.19
N THR A 259 -5.28 -9.94 5.96
CA THR A 259 -6.18 -11.10 5.96
C THR A 259 -6.88 -11.29 4.61
N PRO A 260 -7.18 -12.55 4.24
CA PRO A 260 -7.91 -12.87 3.02
C PRO A 260 -9.22 -12.08 2.91
N GLY A 261 -9.52 -11.56 1.72
CA GLY A 261 -10.76 -10.84 1.42
C GLY A 261 -10.60 -9.33 1.13
N ASN A 262 -9.41 -8.77 1.36
CA ASN A 262 -9.10 -7.42 0.90
C ASN A 262 -8.84 -7.39 -0.61
N GLN A 263 -9.52 -6.46 -1.30
CA GLN A 263 -9.24 -6.19 -2.70
C GLN A 263 -8.20 -5.09 -2.82
N TYR A 264 -6.98 -5.43 -3.22
CA TYR A 264 -5.96 -4.43 -3.49
C TYR A 264 -6.13 -3.83 -4.88
N LYS A 265 -5.85 -2.54 -5.00
CA LYS A 265 -5.82 -1.81 -6.27
C LYS A 265 -4.57 -0.95 -6.40
N THR A 266 -4.24 -0.61 -7.64
CA THR A 266 -3.21 0.35 -8.01
C THR A 266 -3.68 1.22 -9.18
N LEU A 267 -2.85 2.14 -9.66
CA LEU A 267 -3.14 3.00 -10.80
C LEU A 267 -2.28 2.59 -11.99
N THR A 268 -2.87 2.44 -13.19
CA THR A 268 -2.13 2.05 -14.41
C THR A 268 -1.08 3.07 -14.84
N THR A 269 -1.20 4.31 -14.39
CA THR A 269 -0.25 5.41 -14.61
C THR A 269 0.81 5.50 -13.51
N GLY A 270 0.92 4.46 -12.67
CA GLY A 270 1.73 4.45 -11.47
C GLY A 270 1.08 5.14 -10.28
N TYR A 271 1.35 4.66 -9.09
CA TYR A 271 0.71 5.13 -7.87
C TYR A 271 1.12 6.56 -7.47
N SER A 272 2.29 7.02 -7.93
CA SER A 272 2.73 8.42 -7.83
C SER A 272 1.78 9.40 -8.54
N SER A 273 1.01 8.95 -9.53
CA SER A 273 0.06 9.80 -10.27
C SER A 273 -1.01 10.44 -9.38
N MET A 274 -1.36 9.80 -8.25
CA MET A 274 -2.26 10.39 -7.26
C MET A 274 -1.72 11.72 -6.70
N PHE A 275 -0.42 11.82 -6.47
CA PHE A 275 0.20 13.04 -5.91
C PHE A 275 0.31 14.14 -6.95
N ASN A 276 0.52 13.79 -8.22
CA ASN A 276 0.36 14.74 -9.33
C ASN A 276 -1.07 15.28 -9.38
N GLY A 277 -2.07 14.39 -9.30
CA GLY A 277 -3.49 14.79 -9.26
C GLY A 277 -3.82 15.73 -8.09
N LEU A 278 -3.30 15.45 -6.90
CA LEU A 278 -3.44 16.34 -5.74
C LEU A 278 -2.80 17.71 -6.00
N PHE A 279 -1.56 17.75 -6.48
CA PHE A 279 -0.87 19.00 -6.77
C PHE A 279 -1.61 19.83 -7.83
N ASP A 280 -2.03 19.21 -8.93
CA ASP A 280 -2.82 19.87 -9.98
C ASP A 280 -4.14 20.44 -9.42
N SER A 281 -4.79 19.71 -8.51
CA SER A 281 -6.02 20.16 -7.84
C SER A 281 -5.76 21.37 -6.93
N ILE A 282 -4.67 21.36 -6.15
CA ILE A 282 -4.26 22.48 -5.29
C ILE A 282 -4.06 23.75 -6.12
N VAL A 283 -3.30 23.67 -7.22
CA VAL A 283 -3.03 24.82 -8.10
C VAL A 283 -4.35 25.39 -8.65
N LYS A 284 -5.24 24.52 -9.14
CA LYS A 284 -6.57 24.93 -9.67
C LYS A 284 -7.42 25.60 -8.60
N LEU A 285 -7.53 24.98 -7.41
CA LEU A 285 -8.34 25.48 -6.30
C LEU A 285 -7.82 26.80 -5.75
N ALA A 286 -6.49 26.93 -5.58
CA ALA A 286 -5.87 28.17 -5.11
C ALA A 286 -6.16 29.32 -6.06
N LYS A 287 -5.98 29.11 -7.38
CA LYS A 287 -6.32 30.10 -8.41
C LYS A 287 -7.80 30.49 -8.36
N HIS A 288 -8.70 29.50 -8.29
CA HIS A 288 -10.14 29.75 -8.21
C HIS A 288 -10.54 30.55 -6.96
N LYS A 289 -9.91 30.29 -5.82
CA LYS A 289 -10.15 31.01 -4.56
C LYS A 289 -9.42 32.36 -4.45
N GLY A 290 -8.51 32.66 -5.37
CA GLY A 290 -7.63 33.83 -5.27
C GLY A 290 -6.65 33.74 -4.11
N VAL A 291 -6.25 32.52 -3.71
CA VAL A 291 -5.19 32.25 -2.75
C VAL A 291 -3.85 32.26 -3.49
N ASN A 292 -2.85 32.94 -2.95
CA ASN A 292 -1.48 32.89 -3.48
C ASN A 292 -0.81 31.58 -3.05
N PHE A 293 -0.71 30.62 -3.97
CA PHE A 293 -0.03 29.35 -3.73
C PHE A 293 1.41 29.39 -4.20
N GLU A 294 2.35 29.07 -3.30
CA GLU A 294 3.78 29.06 -3.57
C GLU A 294 4.37 27.67 -3.26
N TYR A 295 4.93 27.00 -4.27
CA TYR A 295 5.65 25.74 -4.12
C TYR A 295 7.16 25.99 -4.12
N HIS A 296 7.84 25.53 -3.09
CA HIS A 296 9.26 25.76 -2.83
C HIS A 296 10.02 24.42 -2.78
N PRO A 297 10.41 23.84 -3.93
CA PRO A 297 11.21 22.61 -3.98
C PRO A 297 12.66 22.86 -3.52
N ASN A 298 13.42 21.79 -3.32
CA ASN A 298 14.83 21.83 -2.88
C ASN A 298 15.07 22.65 -1.60
N THR A 299 14.04 22.78 -0.75
CA THR A 299 14.01 23.64 0.43
C THR A 299 13.40 22.88 1.62
N ARG A 300 14.18 22.67 2.68
CA ARG A 300 13.67 22.08 3.93
C ARG A 300 13.43 23.13 4.99
N LEU A 301 12.59 22.77 5.96
CA LEU A 301 12.61 23.40 7.27
C LEU A 301 13.96 23.11 7.96
N HIS A 302 14.59 24.17 8.47
CA HIS A 302 15.79 24.09 9.27
C HIS A 302 15.47 24.21 10.76
N SER A 303 14.74 25.25 11.16
CA SER A 303 14.31 25.46 12.54
C SER A 303 12.98 26.19 12.61
N ILE A 304 12.24 26.03 13.72
CA ILE A 304 10.93 26.66 13.94
C ILE A 304 10.75 26.99 15.43
N LEU A 305 10.24 28.18 15.72
CA LEU A 305 9.96 28.67 17.08
C LEU A 305 8.67 29.51 17.06
N GLN A 306 7.90 29.48 18.14
CA GLN A 306 6.81 30.43 18.33
C GLN A 306 7.27 31.60 19.21
N ILE A 307 7.25 32.81 18.67
CA ILE A 307 7.70 34.04 19.36
C ILE A 307 6.53 35.02 19.36
N LYS A 308 6.12 35.51 20.53
CA LYS A 308 4.99 36.46 20.69
C LYS A 308 3.73 36.00 19.93
N LYS A 309 3.42 34.70 19.99
CA LYS A 309 2.30 34.00 19.33
C LYS A 309 2.40 33.88 17.80
N VAL A 310 3.46 34.40 17.16
CA VAL A 310 3.74 34.23 15.72
C VAL A 310 4.73 33.09 15.53
N ILE A 311 4.57 32.30 14.46
CA ILE A 311 5.50 31.21 14.16
C ILE A 311 6.61 31.77 13.28
N HIS A 312 7.85 31.65 13.76
CA HIS A 312 9.06 32.01 13.05
C HIS A 312 9.78 30.74 12.59
N TYR A 313 10.21 30.71 11.34
CA TYR A 313 10.95 29.57 10.80
C TYR A 313 12.17 30.00 9.99
N ASN A 314 13.16 29.12 9.92
CA ASN A 314 14.29 29.23 8.99
C ASN A 314 14.26 28.04 8.04
N THR A 315 14.67 28.26 6.80
CA THR A 315 14.80 27.22 5.79
C THR A 315 16.27 26.93 5.48
N ALA A 316 16.53 25.79 4.84
CA ALA A 316 17.83 25.41 4.28
C ALA A 316 17.67 24.83 2.88
N THR A 317 18.67 25.02 2.02
CA THR A 317 18.68 24.49 0.65
C THR A 317 19.15 23.04 0.59
N ARG A 318 18.76 22.31 -0.45
CA ARG A 318 19.25 20.95 -0.73
C ARG A 318 20.77 20.82 -0.76
N LYS A 319 21.45 21.83 -1.30
CA LYS A 319 22.93 21.89 -1.39
C LYS A 319 23.59 22.08 -0.02
N ASN A 320 22.95 22.78 0.91
CA ASN A 320 23.49 23.08 2.23
C ASN A 320 22.44 22.79 3.33
N PRO A 321 22.11 21.50 3.61
CA PRO A 321 21.01 21.10 4.50
C PRO A 321 21.05 21.69 5.91
N ASN A 322 22.26 21.93 6.40
CA ASN A 322 22.52 22.30 7.79
C ASN A 322 22.84 23.80 7.96
N LYS A 323 22.64 24.61 6.91
CA LYS A 323 22.88 26.05 6.95
C LYS A 323 21.58 26.80 6.63
N LYS A 324 21.21 27.73 7.51
CA LYS A 324 20.09 28.66 7.28
C LYS A 324 20.32 29.40 5.96
N SER A 325 19.33 29.38 5.08
CA SER A 325 19.34 30.07 3.77
C SER A 325 18.17 31.03 3.58
N GLY A 326 17.13 30.93 4.41
CA GLY A 326 15.97 31.80 4.39
C GLY A 326 15.31 31.86 5.76
N LYS A 327 14.46 32.87 5.94
CA LYS A 327 13.66 33.08 7.15
C LYS A 327 12.24 33.50 6.75
N GLY A 328 11.26 33.12 7.55
CA GLY A 328 9.86 33.47 7.32
C GLY A 328 9.05 33.50 8.61
N ILE A 329 7.85 34.06 8.50
CA ILE A 329 6.83 34.03 9.54
C ILE A 329 5.54 33.48 8.96
N THR A 330 4.75 32.81 9.78
CA THR A 330 3.47 32.21 9.37
C THR A 330 2.47 32.23 10.52
N ASP A 331 1.18 32.29 10.20
CA ASP A 331 0.09 32.18 11.15
C ASP A 331 -0.11 30.73 11.61
N ALA A 332 0.16 29.76 10.73
CA ALA A 332 0.00 28.35 11.01
C ALA A 332 1.00 27.51 10.20
N ALA A 333 1.68 26.60 10.90
CA ALA A 333 2.64 25.68 10.29
C ALA A 333 2.19 24.22 10.43
N TRP A 334 2.32 23.45 9.34
CA TRP A 334 2.15 21.99 9.36
C TRP A 334 3.48 21.32 9.09
N LEU A 335 3.93 20.49 10.04
CA LEU A 335 5.14 19.71 9.92
C LEU A 335 4.80 18.33 9.35
N ALA A 336 4.54 18.27 8.04
CA ALA A 336 4.14 17.05 7.32
C ALA A 336 5.34 16.15 6.98
N MET A 337 6.13 15.82 8.01
CA MET A 337 7.45 15.21 7.90
C MET A 337 7.55 13.94 8.78
N PRO A 338 8.38 12.94 8.41
CA PRO A 338 8.62 11.78 9.26
C PRO A 338 9.45 12.15 10.50
N ARG A 339 9.44 11.27 11.52
CA ARG A 339 10.16 11.43 12.80
C ARG A 339 11.59 11.95 12.62
N TYR A 340 12.40 11.26 11.81
CA TYR A 340 13.81 11.65 11.62
C TYR A 340 13.98 13.10 11.13
N ALA A 341 13.11 13.56 10.24
CA ALA A 341 13.17 14.95 9.76
C ALA A 341 12.77 15.95 10.86
N LEU A 342 11.81 15.60 11.73
CA LEU A 342 11.45 16.40 12.89
C LEU A 342 12.61 16.47 13.90
N ASP A 343 13.29 15.35 14.15
CA ASP A 343 14.45 15.29 15.05
C ASP A 343 15.57 16.23 14.56
N LEU A 344 15.84 16.27 13.25
CA LEU A 344 16.82 17.20 12.68
C LEU A 344 16.41 18.67 12.83
N VAL A 345 15.11 19.00 12.75
CA VAL A 345 14.62 20.36 12.99
C VAL A 345 14.74 20.73 14.47
N ALA A 346 14.44 19.79 15.38
CA ALA A 346 14.61 19.98 16.82
C ALA A 346 16.09 20.20 17.19
N GLN A 347 17.00 19.42 16.61
CA GLN A 347 18.46 19.56 16.82
C GLN A 347 18.97 20.96 16.46
N ALA A 348 18.35 21.63 15.49
CA ALA A 348 18.78 22.95 15.04
C ALA A 348 18.61 24.07 16.08
N THR A 349 17.79 23.86 17.12
CA THR A 349 17.52 24.83 18.20
C THR A 349 17.85 24.30 19.60
N ARG A 350 18.04 22.99 19.77
CA ARG A 350 18.20 22.30 21.08
C ARG A 350 19.19 22.95 22.05
N TYR A 351 20.30 23.49 21.55
CA TYR A 351 21.38 24.09 22.35
C TYR A 351 21.56 25.58 22.07
N GLN A 352 20.58 26.24 21.44
CA GLN A 352 20.59 27.67 21.19
C GLN A 352 19.75 28.38 22.25
N GLU A 353 20.26 29.48 22.80
CA GLU A 353 19.41 30.40 23.56
C GLU A 353 18.41 31.08 22.63
N HIS A 354 17.14 31.10 23.02
CA HIS A 354 16.09 31.76 22.26
C HIS A 354 14.91 32.17 23.15
N GLU A 355 14.23 33.26 22.78
CA GLU A 355 13.07 33.77 23.51
C GLU A 355 11.75 33.04 23.17
N GLY A 356 11.76 32.16 22.16
CA GLY A 356 10.57 31.49 21.64
C GLY A 356 10.21 30.19 22.35
N LEU A 357 8.94 29.79 22.23
CA LEU A 357 8.51 28.43 22.55
C LEU A 357 9.04 27.46 21.49
N ASP A 358 9.88 26.52 21.92
CA ASP A 358 10.34 25.39 21.12
C ASP A 358 9.50 24.15 21.44
N VAL A 359 8.45 23.95 20.63
CA VAL A 359 7.54 22.81 20.81
C VAL A 359 8.26 21.48 20.57
N LEU A 360 9.21 21.43 19.63
CA LEU A 360 9.84 20.17 19.25
C LEU A 360 10.78 19.68 20.36
N ASN A 361 11.54 20.56 21.02
CA ASN A 361 12.41 20.17 22.14
C ASN A 361 11.68 20.11 23.50
N HIS A 362 10.37 20.35 23.56
CA HIS A 362 9.62 20.16 24.81
C HIS A 362 9.65 18.67 25.24
N PRO A 363 9.95 18.34 26.51
CA PRO A 363 10.15 16.95 26.95
C PRO A 363 9.02 15.99 26.58
N LYS A 364 7.75 16.43 26.77
CA LYS A 364 6.58 15.62 26.39
C LYS A 364 6.50 15.34 24.88
N VAL A 365 6.95 16.26 24.04
CA VAL A 365 6.94 16.09 22.58
C VAL A 365 8.05 15.15 22.14
N GLN A 366 9.23 15.25 22.75
CA GLN A 366 10.33 14.29 22.53
C GLN A 366 9.89 12.85 22.85
N LEU A 367 9.17 12.63 23.96
CA LEU A 367 8.62 11.30 24.28
C LEU A 367 7.66 10.79 23.20
N TYR A 368 6.81 11.65 22.62
CA TYR A 368 5.95 11.24 21.51
C TYR A 368 6.74 10.92 20.23
N LEU A 369 7.77 11.69 19.91
CA LEU A 369 8.64 11.39 18.76
C LEU A 369 9.34 10.04 18.97
N GLU A 370 9.86 9.81 20.18
CA GLU A 370 10.56 8.58 20.54
C GLU A 370 9.67 7.34 20.52
N SER A 371 8.36 7.50 20.76
CA SER A 371 7.38 6.40 20.72
C SER A 371 7.16 5.77 19.34
N SER A 372 7.63 6.40 18.25
CA SER A 372 7.49 5.89 16.89
C SER A 372 8.76 5.17 16.42
N ILE A 373 8.70 3.86 16.21
CA ILE A 373 9.83 3.08 15.72
C ILE A 373 10.06 3.40 14.23
N MET A 374 11.29 3.81 13.88
CA MET A 374 11.69 4.03 12.49
C MET A 374 12.08 2.70 11.87
N GLN A 375 11.45 2.36 10.74
CA GLN A 375 11.70 1.13 10.02
C GLN A 375 12.49 1.40 8.74
N PRO A 376 13.67 0.80 8.55
CA PRO A 376 14.32 0.79 7.26
C PRO A 376 13.51 -0.08 6.29
N SER A 377 13.45 0.35 5.05
CA SER A 377 12.98 -0.48 3.93
C SER A 377 13.71 -0.03 2.68
N TYR A 378 13.99 -0.96 1.79
CA TYR A 378 14.54 -0.65 0.48
C TYR A 378 13.87 -1.51 -0.59
N LYS A 379 13.93 -1.00 -1.81
CA LYS A 379 13.46 -1.69 -3.00
C LYS A 379 14.48 -1.54 -4.12
N VAL A 380 14.82 -2.64 -4.77
CA VAL A 380 15.65 -2.71 -5.96
C VAL A 380 14.75 -3.01 -7.15
N GLY A 381 14.61 -2.02 -8.04
CA GLY A 381 13.84 -2.18 -9.27
C GLY A 381 14.72 -2.61 -10.43
N MET A 382 14.28 -3.62 -11.17
CA MET A 382 14.98 -4.17 -12.33
C MET A 382 14.02 -4.31 -13.51
N PHE A 383 14.52 -4.03 -14.71
CA PHE A 383 13.77 -4.17 -15.96
C PHE A 383 14.43 -5.21 -16.86
N PHE A 384 13.61 -6.06 -17.46
CA PHE A 384 14.04 -7.16 -18.31
C PHE A 384 13.34 -7.11 -19.67
N ASP A 385 13.98 -7.63 -20.70
CA ASP A 385 13.40 -7.78 -22.04
C ASP A 385 12.38 -8.93 -22.11
N GLU A 386 12.42 -9.86 -21.16
CA GLU A 386 11.51 -11.00 -21.05
C GLU A 386 11.12 -11.27 -19.59
N ALA A 387 9.93 -11.86 -19.39
CA ALA A 387 9.46 -12.32 -18.09
C ALA A 387 9.98 -13.74 -17.78
N TRP A 388 11.30 -13.87 -17.65
CA TRP A 388 12.00 -15.15 -17.47
C TRP A 388 11.51 -15.98 -16.27
N TRP A 389 10.85 -15.36 -15.29
CA TRP A 389 10.30 -16.01 -14.10
C TRP A 389 9.02 -16.81 -14.34
N LEU A 390 8.41 -16.72 -15.53
CA LEU A 390 7.19 -17.46 -15.88
C LEU A 390 7.52 -18.85 -16.41
N SER A 391 6.59 -19.80 -16.21
CA SER A 391 6.66 -21.15 -16.80
C SER A 391 6.63 -21.13 -18.33
N SER A 392 6.01 -20.09 -18.91
CA SER A 392 5.91 -19.87 -20.36
C SER A 392 7.11 -19.14 -20.98
N ALA A 393 8.15 -18.81 -20.20
CA ALA A 393 9.36 -18.18 -20.71
C ALA A 393 10.14 -19.12 -21.66
N THR A 394 11.05 -18.55 -22.47
CA THR A 394 11.90 -19.33 -23.38
C THR A 394 12.84 -20.28 -22.63
N LEU A 395 13.37 -19.82 -21.48
CA LEU A 395 14.18 -20.60 -20.55
C LEU A 395 13.60 -20.44 -19.15
N PRO A 396 12.53 -21.18 -18.81
CA PRO A 396 11.88 -21.04 -17.51
C PRO A 396 12.79 -21.59 -16.40
N PRO A 397 12.79 -20.98 -15.19
CA PRO A 397 13.50 -21.53 -14.05
C PRO A 397 12.88 -22.84 -13.59
N ASN A 398 13.63 -23.63 -12.82
CA ASN A 398 13.13 -24.87 -12.21
C ASN A 398 11.92 -24.62 -11.30
N TYR A 399 11.87 -23.45 -10.66
CA TYR A 399 10.78 -23.00 -9.80
C TYR A 399 10.22 -21.67 -10.34
N PRO A 400 9.34 -21.71 -11.36
CA PRO A 400 8.72 -20.49 -11.87
C PRO A 400 7.79 -19.89 -10.82
N ALA A 401 7.65 -18.57 -10.86
CA ALA A 401 6.69 -17.86 -10.03
C ALA A 401 5.27 -18.18 -10.50
N GLN A 402 4.37 -18.55 -9.58
CA GLN A 402 3.00 -18.96 -9.86
C GLN A 402 2.10 -17.74 -10.11
N LEU A 403 2.39 -17.00 -11.18
CA LEU A 403 1.74 -15.70 -11.45
C LEU A 403 0.65 -15.78 -12.49
N GLU A 404 0.68 -16.80 -13.35
CA GLU A 404 -0.30 -16.95 -14.41
C GLU A 404 -1.70 -17.17 -13.80
N SER A 405 -2.65 -16.35 -14.22
CA SER A 405 -4.06 -16.53 -13.88
C SER A 405 -4.94 -16.00 -15.00
N TYR A 406 -6.18 -16.46 -15.02
CA TYR A 406 -7.17 -16.18 -16.05
C TYR A 406 -8.44 -15.69 -15.39
N GLU A 407 -8.94 -14.53 -15.80
CA GLU A 407 -10.21 -14.00 -15.31
C GLU A 407 -11.02 -13.51 -16.49
N LEU A 408 -12.27 -13.98 -16.58
CA LEU A 408 -13.21 -13.49 -17.57
C LEU A 408 -14.00 -12.33 -16.97
N THR A 409 -13.89 -11.14 -17.54
CA THR A 409 -14.71 -9.98 -17.15
C THR A 409 -15.75 -9.67 -18.21
N THR A 410 -16.77 -8.88 -17.89
CA THR A 410 -17.76 -8.41 -18.87
C THR A 410 -17.12 -7.65 -20.03
N LYS A 411 -16.03 -6.91 -19.78
CA LYS A 411 -15.24 -6.23 -20.81
C LYS A 411 -14.53 -7.22 -21.74
N ILE A 412 -13.94 -8.28 -21.18
CA ILE A 412 -13.29 -9.34 -21.98
C ILE A 412 -14.33 -10.10 -22.79
N LEU A 413 -15.48 -10.39 -22.18
CA LEU A 413 -16.58 -11.06 -22.87
C LEU A 413 -17.10 -10.24 -24.07
N ALA A 414 -17.21 -8.91 -23.90
CA ALA A 414 -17.55 -8.02 -25.02
C ALA A 414 -16.48 -8.03 -26.13
N ALA A 415 -15.18 -8.09 -25.77
CA ALA A 415 -14.09 -8.19 -26.74
C ALA A 415 -14.10 -9.53 -27.49
N LEU A 416 -14.38 -10.64 -26.78
CA LEU A 416 -14.55 -11.97 -27.37
C LEU A 416 -15.73 -12.00 -28.34
N GLY A 417 -16.87 -11.43 -27.95
CA GLY A 417 -18.07 -11.35 -28.80
C GLY A 417 -17.95 -10.43 -30.01
N ALA A 418 -16.95 -9.54 -30.04
CA ALA A 418 -16.65 -8.71 -31.22
C ALA A 418 -15.86 -9.48 -32.30
N LEU A 419 -15.35 -10.68 -31.99
CA LEU A 419 -14.63 -11.52 -32.96
C LEU A 419 -15.62 -12.22 -33.90
N PRO A 420 -15.41 -12.22 -35.23
CA PRO A 420 -16.37 -12.80 -36.17
C PRO A 420 -16.54 -14.32 -35.99
N GLU A 421 -17.75 -14.78 -35.67
CA GLU A 421 -18.07 -16.21 -35.49
C GLU A 421 -17.75 -17.04 -36.73
N ASN A 422 -18.03 -16.52 -37.93
CA ASN A 422 -17.73 -17.16 -39.21
C ASN A 422 -16.22 -17.35 -39.47
N LYS A 423 -15.37 -16.79 -38.61
CA LYS A 423 -13.92 -17.01 -38.60
C LYS A 423 -13.46 -17.76 -37.35
N GLY A 424 -14.36 -18.50 -36.68
CA GLY A 424 -14.06 -19.21 -35.43
C GLY A 424 -13.91 -18.26 -34.25
N GLY A 425 -14.68 -17.18 -34.21
CA GLY A 425 -14.81 -16.29 -33.06
C GLY A 425 -15.61 -16.92 -31.92
N PHE A 426 -15.63 -16.27 -30.76
CA PHE A 426 -16.36 -16.71 -29.58
C PHE A 426 -17.87 -16.56 -29.81
N PRO A 427 -18.67 -17.65 -29.80
CA PRO A 427 -20.09 -17.61 -30.11
C PRO A 427 -20.88 -16.71 -29.16
N LYS A 428 -21.78 -15.89 -29.71
CA LYS A 428 -22.65 -14.99 -28.95
C LYS A 428 -23.50 -15.75 -27.93
N ARG A 429 -23.97 -16.95 -28.28
CA ARG A 429 -24.72 -17.82 -27.36
C ARG A 429 -23.96 -18.15 -26.08
N TYR A 430 -22.62 -18.27 -26.13
CA TYR A 430 -21.81 -18.52 -24.93
C TYR A 430 -21.77 -17.29 -24.04
N ALA A 431 -21.67 -16.10 -24.64
CA ALA A 431 -21.70 -14.85 -23.89
C ALA A 431 -23.03 -14.64 -23.16
N ASP A 432 -24.15 -14.97 -23.79
CA ASP A 432 -25.47 -14.88 -23.16
C ASP A 432 -25.59 -15.84 -21.95
N LEU A 433 -25.05 -17.07 -22.07
CA LEU A 433 -25.00 -18.03 -20.96
C LEU A 433 -24.11 -17.55 -19.80
N LEU A 434 -22.95 -16.97 -20.10
CA LEU A 434 -22.06 -16.41 -19.08
C LEU A 434 -22.67 -15.22 -18.35
N LEU A 435 -23.38 -14.33 -19.08
CA LEU A 435 -24.10 -13.21 -18.45
C LEU A 435 -25.25 -13.70 -17.58
N LYS A 436 -25.92 -14.78 -17.98
CA LYS A 436 -26.95 -15.43 -17.15
C LYS A 436 -26.34 -16.06 -15.89
N ASP A 437 -25.23 -16.78 -16.02
CA ASP A 437 -24.48 -17.35 -14.90
C ASP A 437 -24.09 -16.28 -13.86
N LEU A 438 -23.64 -15.11 -14.31
CA LEU A 438 -23.36 -13.96 -13.43
C LEU A 438 -24.56 -13.47 -12.62
N ALA A 439 -25.77 -13.59 -13.16
CA ALA A 439 -27.00 -13.17 -12.48
C ALA A 439 -27.54 -14.26 -11.53
N ASP A 440 -27.39 -15.52 -11.90
CA ASP A 440 -28.07 -16.65 -11.27
C ASP A 440 -27.20 -17.40 -10.25
N ASN A 441 -25.87 -17.37 -10.40
CA ASN A 441 -24.95 -18.16 -9.56
C ASN A 441 -24.20 -17.31 -8.52
N PRO A 442 -24.06 -17.80 -7.27
CA PRO A 442 -23.34 -17.11 -6.21
C PRO A 442 -21.81 -17.08 -6.44
N THR A 443 -21.30 -17.98 -7.27
CA THR A 443 -19.90 -18.14 -7.68
C THR A 443 -19.82 -18.24 -9.20
N PRO A 444 -20.06 -17.14 -9.92
CA PRO A 444 -20.13 -17.18 -11.37
C PRO A 444 -18.73 -17.33 -12.00
N ILE A 445 -18.68 -17.75 -13.25
CA ILE A 445 -17.45 -17.80 -14.05
C ILE A 445 -16.91 -16.39 -14.30
N LEU A 446 -17.80 -15.43 -14.55
CA LEU A 446 -17.44 -14.02 -14.73
C LEU A 446 -16.96 -13.40 -13.41
N ASN A 447 -15.83 -12.68 -13.48
CA ASN A 447 -15.13 -12.04 -12.36
C ASN A 447 -14.63 -13.03 -11.29
N ASN A 448 -14.45 -14.31 -11.67
CA ASN A 448 -13.80 -15.32 -10.85
C ASN A 448 -12.43 -15.68 -11.46
N PRO A 449 -11.32 -15.57 -10.72
CA PRO A 449 -10.00 -15.91 -11.22
C PRO A 449 -9.73 -17.43 -11.20
N TYR A 450 -9.01 -17.92 -12.20
CA TYR A 450 -8.56 -19.30 -12.36
C TYR A 450 -7.04 -19.34 -12.47
N VAL A 451 -6.38 -20.28 -11.79
CA VAL A 451 -4.91 -20.41 -11.82
C VAL A 451 -4.45 -21.12 -13.10
N ALA A 452 -5.13 -22.18 -13.52
CA ALA A 452 -4.79 -22.90 -14.74
C ALA A 452 -5.68 -22.51 -15.93
N LYS A 453 -5.09 -22.48 -17.13
CA LYS A 453 -5.82 -22.35 -18.40
C LYS A 453 -6.92 -23.42 -18.54
N ALA A 454 -6.58 -24.65 -18.14
CA ALA A 454 -7.49 -25.78 -18.24
C ALA A 454 -8.75 -25.58 -17.40
N ASP A 455 -8.64 -24.97 -16.22
CA ASP A 455 -9.77 -24.81 -15.30
C ASP A 455 -10.80 -23.82 -15.83
N ILE A 456 -10.37 -22.67 -16.37
CA ILE A 456 -11.29 -21.70 -16.97
C ILE A 456 -11.94 -22.24 -18.25
N ILE A 457 -11.17 -22.97 -19.07
CA ILE A 457 -11.70 -23.62 -20.27
C ILE A 457 -12.76 -24.64 -19.85
N HIS A 458 -12.43 -25.51 -18.90
CA HIS A 458 -13.34 -26.54 -18.42
C HIS A 458 -14.61 -25.94 -17.81
N ALA A 459 -14.50 -24.90 -16.98
CA ALA A 459 -15.66 -24.22 -16.41
C ALA A 459 -16.59 -23.67 -17.50
N ILE A 460 -16.04 -23.05 -18.55
CA ILE A 460 -16.83 -22.54 -19.68
C ILE A 460 -17.45 -23.69 -20.47
N GLU A 461 -16.69 -24.72 -20.81
CA GLU A 461 -17.18 -25.91 -21.54
C GLU A 461 -18.32 -26.61 -20.78
N GLN A 462 -18.23 -26.69 -19.45
CA GLN A 462 -19.30 -27.18 -18.60
C GLN A 462 -20.53 -26.26 -18.63
N LEU A 463 -20.36 -24.94 -18.61
CA LEU A 463 -21.51 -24.03 -18.70
C LEU A 463 -22.20 -24.11 -20.06
N VAL A 464 -21.43 -24.15 -21.15
CA VAL A 464 -21.97 -24.11 -22.52
C VAL A 464 -22.30 -25.49 -23.08
N GLN A 465 -21.93 -26.56 -22.37
CA GLN A 465 -22.16 -27.97 -22.75
C GLN A 465 -21.58 -28.31 -24.14
N GLU A 466 -20.45 -27.69 -24.48
CA GLU A 466 -19.77 -27.84 -25.76
C GLU A 466 -18.28 -27.59 -25.59
N ARG A 467 -17.45 -28.34 -26.34
CA ARG A 467 -16.00 -28.16 -26.34
C ARG A 467 -15.61 -26.90 -27.10
N LEU A 468 -14.73 -26.08 -26.54
CA LEU A 468 -14.16 -24.95 -27.25
C LEU A 468 -13.24 -25.44 -28.37
N THR A 469 -13.26 -24.77 -29.51
CA THR A 469 -12.25 -25.00 -30.55
C THR A 469 -10.90 -24.47 -30.09
N ILE A 470 -9.79 -25.02 -30.61
CA ILE A 470 -8.42 -24.55 -30.33
C ILE A 470 -8.29 -23.03 -30.50
N LYS A 471 -8.97 -22.48 -31.52
CA LYS A 471 -8.96 -21.05 -31.78
C LYS A 471 -9.71 -20.24 -30.71
N GLN A 472 -10.86 -20.74 -30.25
CA GLN A 472 -11.62 -20.11 -29.16
C GLN A 472 -10.86 -20.20 -27.83
N GLU A 473 -10.21 -21.32 -27.53
CA GLU A 473 -9.34 -21.46 -26.36
C GLU A 473 -8.19 -20.43 -26.39
N GLN A 474 -7.54 -20.26 -27.55
CA GLN A 474 -6.47 -19.26 -27.72
C GLN A 474 -7.00 -17.82 -27.57
N GLN A 475 -8.16 -17.51 -28.16
CA GLN A 475 -8.80 -16.20 -28.01
C GLN A 475 -9.18 -15.92 -26.56
N LEU A 476 -9.81 -16.89 -25.90
CA LEU A 476 -10.21 -16.82 -24.49
C LEU A 476 -8.98 -16.58 -23.62
N THR A 477 -8.01 -17.48 -23.65
CA THR A 477 -6.84 -17.44 -22.76
C THR A 477 -5.94 -16.24 -23.01
N SER A 478 -5.83 -15.76 -24.25
CA SER A 478 -5.07 -14.54 -24.56
C SER A 478 -5.75 -13.26 -24.05
N LEU A 479 -7.09 -13.21 -24.04
CA LEU A 479 -7.84 -12.05 -23.56
C LEU A 479 -8.15 -12.11 -22.06
N SER A 480 -8.21 -13.31 -21.47
CA SER A 480 -8.47 -13.52 -20.04
C SER A 480 -7.21 -13.59 -19.19
N ALA A 481 -6.02 -13.66 -19.80
CA ALA A 481 -4.76 -13.59 -19.08
C ALA A 481 -4.71 -12.35 -18.19
N ASN A 482 -4.66 -12.60 -16.89
CA ASN A 482 -4.68 -11.60 -15.83
C ASN A 482 -3.57 -11.94 -14.84
N ASN A 483 -2.33 -12.00 -15.33
CA ASN A 483 -1.19 -12.42 -14.50
C ASN A 483 -1.13 -11.59 -13.21
N THR A 484 -1.07 -12.30 -12.09
CA THR A 484 -0.96 -11.68 -10.77
C THR A 484 0.41 -11.04 -10.58
N ILE A 485 0.40 -9.99 -9.77
CA ILE A 485 1.57 -9.35 -9.17
C ILE A 485 1.77 -10.03 -7.81
N GLY A 486 2.37 -11.22 -7.83
CA GLY A 486 2.51 -12.06 -6.65
C GLY A 486 3.92 -12.00 -6.07
N PRO A 487 4.09 -11.98 -4.74
CA PRO A 487 5.41 -12.05 -4.17
C PRO A 487 5.96 -13.47 -4.19
N SER A 488 7.24 -13.61 -4.50
CA SER A 488 8.06 -14.67 -3.91
C SER A 488 8.62 -14.16 -2.58
N VAL A 489 8.82 -15.05 -1.61
CA VAL A 489 9.33 -14.72 -0.28
C VAL A 489 10.66 -15.43 -0.06
N THR A 490 11.61 -14.76 0.59
CA THR A 490 12.88 -15.38 0.97
C THR A 490 13.28 -15.05 2.39
N ASP A 491 14.05 -15.94 3.01
CA ASP A 491 14.71 -15.72 4.30
C ASP A 491 16.01 -14.89 4.18
N MET A 492 16.38 -14.44 2.99
CA MET A 492 17.58 -13.64 2.70
C MET A 492 17.34 -12.13 2.95
N PRO A 493 18.38 -11.27 2.87
CA PRO A 493 18.19 -9.81 2.97
C PRO A 493 17.21 -9.21 1.96
N VAL A 494 16.87 -9.92 0.88
CA VAL A 494 15.75 -9.59 -0.02
C VAL A 494 14.53 -10.42 0.41
N ARG A 495 13.67 -9.85 1.24
CA ARG A 495 12.55 -10.60 1.85
C ARG A 495 11.43 -10.91 0.88
N GLN A 496 11.24 -10.07 -0.15
CA GLN A 496 10.14 -10.22 -1.09
C GLN A 496 10.54 -9.84 -2.52
N VAL A 497 10.01 -10.56 -3.50
CA VAL A 497 10.19 -10.28 -4.94
C VAL A 497 8.84 -10.16 -5.61
N VAL A 498 8.53 -9.01 -6.18
CA VAL A 498 7.24 -8.68 -6.81
C VAL A 498 7.45 -8.46 -8.32
N TYR A 499 6.59 -9.06 -9.14
CA TYR A 499 6.73 -9.05 -10.60
C TYR A 499 5.61 -8.21 -11.25
N PHE A 500 5.96 -7.18 -12.01
CA PHE A 500 5.01 -6.20 -12.58
C PHE A 500 4.55 -6.52 -14.01
N GLY A 501 5.15 -7.54 -14.65
CA GLY A 501 4.86 -7.86 -16.05
C GLY A 501 5.12 -6.68 -17.01
N ASN A 502 4.49 -6.71 -18.19
CA ASN A 502 4.48 -5.56 -19.12
C ASN A 502 3.32 -4.62 -18.76
N ASN A 503 3.60 -3.63 -17.92
CA ASN A 503 2.65 -2.62 -17.48
C ASN A 503 2.78 -1.27 -18.23
N ALA A 504 3.48 -1.22 -19.36
CA ALA A 504 3.55 -0.02 -20.19
C ALA A 504 2.15 0.49 -20.59
N LEU A 505 1.96 1.81 -20.60
CA LEU A 505 0.73 2.44 -21.08
C LEU A 505 0.61 2.31 -22.60
N ASP A 506 1.72 2.47 -23.33
CA ASP A 506 1.77 2.25 -24.77
C ASP A 506 2.16 0.80 -25.09
N LYS A 507 1.15 -0.03 -25.41
CA LYS A 507 1.32 -1.43 -25.80
C LYS A 507 1.95 -1.63 -27.18
N LYS A 508 2.21 -0.57 -27.96
CA LYS A 508 2.90 -0.65 -29.26
C LYS A 508 4.42 -0.67 -29.12
N THR A 509 4.94 -0.27 -27.95
CA THR A 509 6.38 -0.26 -27.68
C THR A 509 6.89 -1.69 -27.42
N LYS A 510 8.20 -1.91 -27.61
CA LYS A 510 8.84 -3.19 -27.22
C LYS A 510 8.52 -3.46 -25.76
N ALA A 511 8.00 -4.65 -25.48
CA ALA A 511 7.65 -5.07 -24.13
C ALA A 511 8.90 -5.02 -23.23
N VAL A 512 8.72 -4.47 -22.03
CA VAL A 512 9.72 -4.46 -20.96
C VAL A 512 9.01 -4.89 -19.70
N TYR A 513 9.65 -5.76 -18.93
CA TYR A 513 9.06 -6.42 -17.78
C TYR A 513 9.75 -5.95 -16.50
N GLY A 514 8.95 -5.50 -15.54
CA GLY A 514 9.44 -5.02 -14.25
C GLY A 514 9.52 -6.14 -13.20
N LEU A 515 10.58 -6.14 -12.41
CA LEU A 515 10.72 -6.92 -11.19
C LEU A 515 11.22 -6.01 -10.06
N LEU A 516 10.68 -6.20 -8.87
CA LEU A 516 10.98 -5.44 -7.68
C LEU A 516 11.40 -6.38 -6.54
N ALA A 517 12.64 -6.28 -6.08
CA ALA A 517 13.14 -6.98 -4.90
C ALA A 517 13.12 -6.04 -3.69
N SER A 518 12.61 -6.46 -2.54
CA SER A 518 12.42 -5.60 -1.38
C SER A 518 12.83 -6.23 -0.05
N TYR A 519 13.18 -5.35 0.89
CA TYR A 519 13.33 -5.63 2.32
C TYR A 519 12.33 -4.80 3.13
#